data_AF-A0A8B6EP80-F1
#
_entry.id   AF-A0A8B6EP80-F1
#
_cell.length_a   1.000
_cell.length_b   1.000
_cell.length_c   1.000
_cell.angle_alpha   90.00
_cell.angle_beta   90.00
_cell.angle_gamma   90.00
#
_symmetry.space_group_name_H-M   'P 1'
#
loop_
_entity.id
_entity.type
_entity.pdbx_description
1 polymer ?
#
loop_
_entity_poly.entity_id
_entity_poly.type
_entity_poly.pdbx_seq_one_letter_code
_entity_poly.pdbx_strand_id
1 'polypeptide(L)'
;MEDISTKASGASRDAVVHTVAFQLSSASKAVQFTDNLEDLNLSTFINGNLACLHFASAFEYPDESDERITALVRAETLFSTFLSEIPNEESATTVDYAAFLCNQERWSEAIDILDLFLSKANTNKCSNSYGTMEYLTLDDFLKKEVDTHTKMEAPSRSFAYYYAIKCLVKLGEPDQKIKGVKAAFSKFCTEIKNSRSFSLLGYSEMLRENWYRAEHWFCKAVEMAWDYTAAKQNFNLCKSKRSSDINEKYEEKYIPLCVAAELNGIMPLQM
;
A
#
# COMPACT_ATOMS: atom_id res chain seq x y z
N MET A 1 -4.63 -22.31 -30.20
CA MET A 1 -3.82 -21.09 -30.23
C MET A 1 -4.37 -20.23 -31.33
N GLU A 2 -5.30 -19.32 -31.00
CA GLU A 2 -5.76 -18.32 -31.95
C GLU A 2 -4.79 -17.14 -31.93
N ASP A 3 -4.42 -16.72 -33.13
CA ASP A 3 -3.41 -15.71 -33.40
C ASP A 3 -4.00 -14.30 -33.14
N ILE A 4 -3.73 -13.74 -31.96
CA ILE A 4 -4.24 -12.43 -31.51
C ILE A 4 -3.48 -11.26 -32.19
N SER A 5 -2.50 -11.56 -33.05
CA SER A 5 -1.69 -10.59 -33.79
C SER A 5 -2.49 -9.56 -34.60
N THR A 6 -3.73 -9.88 -35.03
CA THR A 6 -4.45 -9.06 -36.01
C THR A 6 -5.53 -8.12 -35.46
N LYS A 7 -5.76 -8.05 -34.14
CA LYS A 7 -6.81 -7.16 -33.55
C LYS A 7 -6.30 -5.90 -32.83
N ALA A 8 -5.00 -5.65 -32.79
CA ALA A 8 -4.41 -4.49 -32.12
C ALA A 8 -4.24 -3.26 -33.04
N SER A 9 -5.10 -3.04 -34.03
CA SER A 9 -4.96 -1.92 -34.99
C SER A 9 -5.65 -0.62 -34.57
N GLY A 10 -6.09 -0.48 -33.31
CA GLY A 10 -6.73 0.76 -32.86
C GLY A 10 -6.86 0.97 -31.35
N ALA A 11 -6.38 0.05 -30.52
CA ALA A 11 -6.29 0.28 -29.07
C ALA A 11 -4.95 0.95 -28.75
N SER A 12 -4.93 1.95 -27.85
CA SER A 12 -3.67 2.45 -27.28
C SER A 12 -2.86 1.24 -26.80
N ARG A 13 -1.56 1.20 -27.12
CA ARG A 13 -0.64 0.16 -26.64
C ARG A 13 -0.72 -0.02 -25.12
N ASP A 14 -1.02 1.05 -24.39
CA ASP A 14 -1.23 1.05 -22.93
C ASP A 14 -2.45 0.22 -22.52
N ALA A 15 -3.52 0.25 -23.32
CA ALA A 15 -4.71 -0.56 -23.10
C ALA A 15 -4.43 -2.04 -23.34
N VAL A 16 -3.50 -2.39 -24.23
CA VAL A 16 -3.14 -3.78 -24.50
C VAL A 16 -2.36 -4.38 -23.33
N VAL A 17 -1.40 -3.65 -22.76
CA VAL A 17 -0.63 -4.12 -21.58
C VAL A 17 -1.54 -4.28 -20.35
N HIS A 18 -2.41 -3.29 -20.07
CA HIS A 18 -3.39 -3.41 -18.98
C HIS A 18 -4.43 -4.50 -19.22
N THR A 19 -4.91 -4.69 -20.45
CA THR A 19 -5.91 -5.71 -20.77
C THR A 19 -5.32 -7.12 -20.74
N VAL A 20 -4.05 -7.29 -21.13
CA VAL A 20 -3.39 -8.60 -21.14
C VAL A 20 -2.92 -9.00 -19.75
N ALA A 21 -2.39 -8.09 -18.93
CA ALA A 21 -2.09 -8.38 -17.52
C ALA A 21 -3.36 -8.78 -16.73
N PHE A 22 -4.51 -8.17 -17.04
CA PHE A 22 -5.79 -8.50 -16.41
C PHE A 22 -6.34 -9.90 -16.80
N GLN A 23 -5.92 -10.46 -17.95
CA GLN A 23 -6.37 -11.78 -18.41
C GLN A 23 -5.48 -12.94 -17.94
N LEU A 24 -4.33 -12.66 -17.32
CA LEU A 24 -3.37 -13.66 -16.92
C LEU A 24 -3.58 -14.04 -15.45
N SER A 25 -3.82 -15.32 -15.21
CA SER A 25 -4.09 -15.90 -13.89
C SER A 25 -2.88 -15.97 -12.95
N SER A 26 -1.68 -15.59 -13.43
CA SER A 26 -0.45 -15.57 -12.66
C SER A 26 0.49 -14.47 -13.16
N ALA A 27 1.28 -13.88 -12.24
CA ALA A 27 2.27 -12.86 -12.55
C ALA A 27 3.40 -13.43 -13.42
N SER A 28 3.77 -14.70 -13.25
CA SER A 28 4.74 -15.39 -14.12
C SER A 28 4.35 -15.39 -15.60
N LYS A 29 3.06 -15.61 -15.92
CA LYS A 29 2.56 -15.56 -17.30
C LYS A 29 2.56 -14.14 -17.85
N ALA A 30 2.28 -13.15 -17.00
CA ALA A 30 2.34 -11.74 -17.37
C ALA A 30 3.77 -11.33 -17.74
N VAL A 31 4.76 -11.76 -16.95
CA VAL A 31 6.18 -11.55 -17.22
C VAL A 31 6.61 -12.16 -18.55
N GLN A 32 6.27 -13.43 -18.82
CA GLN A 32 6.62 -14.09 -20.10
C GLN A 32 6.06 -13.35 -21.32
N PHE A 33 4.91 -12.71 -21.18
CA PHE A 33 4.33 -11.91 -22.27
C PHE A 33 5.07 -10.58 -22.47
N THR A 34 5.47 -9.94 -21.37
CA THR A 34 6.14 -8.64 -21.39
C THR A 34 7.62 -8.69 -21.73
N ASP A 35 8.32 -9.79 -21.43
CA ASP A 35 9.73 -9.98 -21.83
C ASP A 35 9.88 -9.95 -23.37
N ASN A 36 8.85 -10.40 -24.10
CA ASN A 36 8.79 -10.30 -25.57
C ASN A 36 8.58 -8.87 -26.08
N LEU A 37 8.32 -7.91 -25.19
CA LEU A 37 8.11 -6.50 -25.52
C LEU A 37 9.35 -5.64 -25.21
N GLU A 38 10.33 -6.13 -24.44
CA GLU A 38 11.55 -5.38 -24.07
C GLU A 38 12.43 -5.00 -25.28
N ASP A 39 12.30 -5.67 -26.41
CA ASP A 39 12.97 -5.32 -27.68
C ASP A 39 12.47 -4.00 -28.29
N LEU A 40 11.37 -3.45 -27.77
CA LEU A 40 10.87 -2.13 -28.09
C LEU A 40 11.31 -1.22 -26.95
N ASN A 41 12.12 -0.19 -27.23
CA ASN A 41 12.49 0.89 -26.29
C ASN A 41 11.21 1.52 -25.68
N LEU A 42 10.67 0.90 -24.63
CA LEU A 42 9.35 1.18 -24.09
C LEU A 42 9.49 2.24 -22.99
N SER A 43 8.47 3.10 -22.93
CA SER A 43 8.44 4.28 -22.07
C SER A 43 8.73 3.94 -20.61
N THR A 44 9.31 4.89 -19.86
CA THR A 44 9.63 4.70 -18.45
C THR A 44 8.45 4.21 -17.60
N PHE A 45 7.21 4.56 -17.98
CA PHE A 45 5.98 4.03 -17.37
C PHE A 45 5.88 2.49 -17.42
N ILE A 46 6.36 1.86 -18.49
CA ILE A 46 6.33 0.40 -18.68
C ILE A 46 7.35 -0.28 -17.77
N ASN A 47 8.53 0.32 -17.57
CA ASN A 47 9.54 -0.21 -16.66
C ASN A 47 9.01 -0.33 -15.22
N GLY A 48 8.23 0.65 -14.76
CA GLY A 48 7.64 0.61 -13.42
C GLY A 48 6.66 -0.54 -13.22
N ASN A 49 5.72 -0.73 -14.16
CA ASN A 49 4.77 -1.83 -14.09
C ASN A 49 5.44 -3.20 -14.25
N LEU A 50 6.44 -3.28 -15.13
CA LEU A 50 7.19 -4.50 -15.37
C LEU A 50 7.99 -4.91 -14.13
N ALA A 51 8.59 -3.94 -13.43
CA ALA A 51 9.25 -4.17 -12.15
C ALA A 51 8.30 -4.79 -11.12
N CYS A 52 7.09 -4.23 -10.98
CA CYS A 52 6.06 -4.78 -10.09
C CYS A 52 5.65 -6.21 -10.47
N LEU A 53 5.55 -6.53 -11.78
CA LEU A 53 5.22 -7.88 -12.25
C LEU A 53 6.33 -8.90 -11.94
N HIS A 54 7.60 -8.57 -12.16
CA HIS A 54 8.72 -9.43 -11.76
C HIS A 54 8.79 -9.61 -10.25
N PHE A 55 8.51 -8.55 -9.48
CA PHE A 55 8.47 -8.64 -8.03
C PHE A 55 7.35 -9.57 -7.56
N ALA A 56 6.15 -9.44 -8.11
CA ALA A 56 5.03 -10.33 -7.79
C ALA A 56 5.31 -11.78 -8.20
N SER A 57 5.86 -12.01 -9.40
CA SER A 57 6.15 -13.36 -9.90
C SER A 57 7.23 -14.08 -9.08
N ALA A 58 8.15 -13.35 -8.45
CA ALA A 58 9.17 -13.93 -7.58
C ALA A 58 8.57 -14.79 -6.45
N PHE A 59 7.37 -14.47 -5.97
CA PHE A 59 6.67 -15.21 -4.89
C PHE A 59 5.88 -16.42 -5.38
N GLU A 60 5.83 -16.66 -6.70
CA GLU A 60 5.32 -17.91 -7.26
C GLU A 60 6.37 -19.03 -7.25
N TYR A 61 7.64 -18.66 -7.05
CA TYR A 61 8.78 -19.57 -6.98
C TYR A 61 9.20 -19.83 -5.52
N PRO A 62 9.81 -21.00 -5.23
CA PRO A 62 10.37 -21.29 -3.90
C PRO A 62 11.41 -20.26 -3.44
N ASP A 63 11.52 -20.03 -2.13
CA ASP A 63 12.35 -18.97 -1.52
C ASP A 63 13.82 -18.96 -1.96
N GLU A 64 14.40 -20.12 -2.26
CA GLU A 64 15.82 -20.29 -2.60
C GLU A 64 16.04 -20.66 -4.09
N SER A 65 15.01 -20.54 -4.93
CA SER A 65 15.13 -20.93 -6.34
C SER A 65 15.87 -19.87 -7.17
N ASP A 66 16.62 -20.32 -8.17
CA ASP A 66 17.33 -19.43 -9.10
C ASP A 66 16.35 -18.52 -9.86
N GLU A 67 15.14 -19.01 -10.15
CA GLU A 67 14.07 -18.23 -10.79
C GLU A 67 13.59 -17.08 -9.89
N ARG A 68 13.43 -17.33 -8.59
CA ARG A 68 13.07 -16.26 -7.63
C ARG A 68 14.15 -15.20 -7.57
N ILE A 69 15.41 -15.61 -7.43
CA ILE A 69 16.54 -14.69 -7.37
C ILE A 69 16.61 -13.86 -8.65
N THR A 70 16.48 -14.51 -9.81
CA THR A 70 16.47 -13.85 -11.12
C THR A 70 15.34 -12.84 -11.24
N ALA A 71 14.12 -13.20 -10.81
CA ALA A 71 12.97 -12.30 -10.83
C ALA A 71 13.16 -11.08 -9.92
N LEU A 72 13.69 -11.27 -8.70
CA LEU A 72 13.98 -10.16 -7.78
C LEU A 72 15.07 -9.22 -8.31
N VAL A 73 16.16 -9.77 -8.86
CA VAL A 73 17.23 -8.97 -9.50
C VAL A 73 16.69 -8.18 -10.69
N ARG A 74 15.81 -8.79 -11.50
CA ARG A 74 15.19 -8.11 -12.64
C ARG A 74 14.26 -6.98 -12.18
N ALA A 75 13.42 -7.22 -11.17
CA ALA A 75 12.56 -6.20 -10.57
C ALA A 75 13.38 -5.00 -10.06
N GLU A 76 14.44 -5.25 -9.31
CA GLU A 76 15.32 -4.17 -8.81
C GLU A 76 16.00 -3.39 -9.94
N THR A 77 16.47 -4.08 -10.98
CA THR A 77 17.11 -3.44 -12.14
C THR A 77 16.12 -2.50 -12.84
N LEU A 78 14.87 -2.91 -13.00
CA LEU A 78 13.84 -2.10 -13.62
C LEU A 78 13.41 -0.91 -12.74
N PHE A 79 13.26 -1.12 -11.42
CA PHE A 79 12.97 -0.03 -10.48
C PHE A 79 14.09 1.02 -10.41
N SER A 80 15.34 0.58 -10.33
CA SER A 80 16.50 1.48 -10.30
C SER A 80 16.66 2.25 -11.61
N THR A 81 16.46 1.57 -12.76
CA THR A 81 16.45 2.21 -14.09
C THR A 81 15.34 3.27 -14.16
N PHE A 82 14.12 2.94 -13.72
CA PHE A 82 13.00 3.88 -13.65
C PHE A 82 13.36 5.15 -12.88
N LEU A 83 13.91 5.01 -11.67
CA LEU A 83 14.28 6.18 -10.85
C LEU A 83 15.41 7.01 -11.47
N SER A 84 16.34 6.38 -12.19
CA SER A 84 17.42 7.10 -12.87
C SER A 84 16.93 7.97 -14.04
N GLU A 85 15.84 7.56 -14.71
CA GLU A 85 15.25 8.26 -15.85
C GLU A 85 14.32 9.42 -15.42
N ILE A 86 13.63 9.28 -14.28
CA ILE A 86 12.72 10.31 -13.72
C ILE A 86 13.02 10.62 -12.25
N PRO A 87 14.23 11.13 -11.93
CA PRO A 87 14.66 11.34 -10.55
C PRO A 87 13.77 12.34 -9.77
N ASN A 88 13.14 13.27 -10.49
CA ASN A 88 12.45 14.41 -9.89
C ASN A 88 10.92 14.34 -9.92
N GLU A 89 10.33 13.29 -10.49
CA GLU A 89 8.86 13.18 -10.59
C GLU A 89 8.26 12.46 -9.38
N GLU A 90 7.04 12.85 -8.98
CA GLU A 90 6.25 12.10 -8.00
C GLU A 90 5.58 10.93 -8.73
N SER A 91 6.13 9.71 -8.63
CA SER A 91 5.57 8.51 -9.23
C SER A 91 5.12 7.49 -8.18
N ALA A 92 4.00 6.81 -8.45
CA ALA A 92 3.55 5.65 -7.68
C ALA A 92 4.63 4.56 -7.64
N THR A 93 5.39 4.37 -8.74
CA THR A 93 6.48 3.40 -8.85
C THR A 93 7.60 3.66 -7.84
N THR A 94 7.86 4.91 -7.44
CA THR A 94 8.83 5.21 -6.38
C THR A 94 8.42 4.58 -5.05
N VAL A 95 7.11 4.57 -4.76
CA VAL A 95 6.56 3.93 -3.55
C VAL A 95 6.56 2.41 -3.68
N ASP A 96 6.30 1.88 -4.88
CA ASP A 96 6.39 0.43 -5.13
C ASP A 96 7.82 -0.09 -4.99
N TYR A 97 8.83 0.69 -5.43
CA TYR A 97 10.22 0.33 -5.19
C TYR A 97 10.59 0.37 -3.70
N ALA A 98 10.10 1.37 -2.96
CA ALA A 98 10.27 1.38 -1.51
C ALA A 98 9.62 0.17 -0.83
N ALA A 99 8.44 -0.27 -1.32
CA ALA A 99 7.78 -1.48 -0.84
C ALA A 99 8.59 -2.75 -1.17
N PHE A 100 9.19 -2.82 -2.36
CA PHE A 100 10.16 -3.86 -2.73
C PHE A 100 11.33 -3.90 -1.76
N LEU A 101 11.99 -2.76 -1.50
CA LEU A 101 13.11 -2.68 -0.56
C LEU A 101 12.71 -3.06 0.87
N CYS A 102 11.52 -2.65 1.32
CA CYS A 102 10.96 -3.09 2.60
C CYS A 102 10.81 -4.61 2.68
N ASN A 103 10.33 -5.24 1.60
CA ASN A 103 10.15 -6.68 1.55
C ASN A 103 11.50 -7.43 1.57
N GLN A 104 12.55 -6.84 0.99
CA GLN A 104 13.92 -7.33 1.05
C GLN A 104 14.67 -6.92 2.33
N GLU A 105 13.97 -6.39 3.34
CA GLU A 105 14.53 -5.90 4.61
C GLU A 105 15.61 -4.81 4.47
N ARG A 106 15.67 -4.13 3.33
CA ARG A 106 16.57 -3.01 3.04
C ARG A 106 15.96 -1.69 3.50
N TRP A 107 15.67 -1.63 4.80
CA TRP A 107 14.90 -0.55 5.42
C TRP A 107 15.52 0.84 5.26
N SER A 108 16.86 0.94 5.36
CA SER A 108 17.56 2.23 5.25
C SER A 108 17.44 2.82 3.85
N GLU A 109 17.64 1.98 2.82
CA GLU A 109 17.52 2.41 1.42
C GLU A 109 16.08 2.78 1.06
N ALA A 110 15.10 2.03 1.61
CA ALA A 110 13.69 2.39 1.46
C ALA A 110 13.39 3.78 2.04
N ILE A 111 13.95 4.12 3.22
CA ILE A 111 13.79 5.44 3.81
C ILE A 111 14.36 6.54 2.93
N ASP A 112 15.55 6.37 2.38
CA ASP A 112 16.19 7.41 1.55
C ASP A 112 15.30 7.79 0.35
N ILE A 113 14.70 6.79 -0.30
CA ILE A 113 13.78 6.98 -1.42
C ILE A 113 12.47 7.62 -0.96
N LEU A 114 11.92 7.17 0.17
CA LEU A 114 10.67 7.68 0.72
C LEU A 114 10.78 9.12 1.21
N ASP A 115 11.89 9.49 1.85
CA ASP A 115 12.15 10.85 2.32
C ASP A 115 12.28 11.81 1.13
N LEU A 116 12.98 11.40 0.07
CA LEU A 116 13.04 12.17 -1.17
C LEU A 116 11.65 12.35 -1.77
N PHE A 117 10.84 11.29 -1.83
CA PHE A 117 9.46 11.36 -2.32
C PHE A 117 8.60 12.31 -1.47
N LEU A 118 8.68 12.20 -0.14
CA LEU A 118 7.89 13.00 0.80
C LEU A 118 8.34 14.47 0.89
N SER A 119 9.58 14.79 0.50
CA SER A 119 10.08 16.17 0.43
C SER A 119 9.54 16.98 -0.77
N LYS A 120 9.03 16.30 -1.80
CA LYS A 120 8.46 16.95 -3.00
C LYS A 120 7.18 17.71 -2.65
N ALA A 121 6.76 18.67 -3.48
CA ALA A 121 5.57 19.47 -3.21
C ALA A 121 4.31 18.59 -3.11
N ASN A 122 3.39 18.90 -2.19
CA ASN A 122 2.18 18.09 -2.00
C ASN A 122 1.19 18.21 -3.18
N THR A 123 1.39 17.42 -4.23
CA THR A 123 0.53 17.51 -5.43
C THR A 123 -0.63 16.52 -5.44
N ASN A 124 -0.58 15.43 -4.67
CA ASN A 124 -1.58 14.36 -4.65
C ASN A 124 -1.97 13.81 -6.04
N LYS A 125 -1.06 13.92 -7.02
CA LYS A 125 -1.35 13.56 -8.41
C LYS A 125 -1.27 12.06 -8.70
N CYS A 126 -0.67 11.28 -7.81
CA CYS A 126 -0.49 9.85 -7.98
C CYS A 126 -1.12 9.04 -6.84
N SER A 127 -1.56 7.83 -7.18
CA SER A 127 -2.14 6.84 -6.29
C SER A 127 -1.49 5.49 -6.55
N ASN A 128 -1.27 4.70 -5.49
CA ASN A 128 -0.96 3.29 -5.61
C ASN A 128 -2.26 2.50 -5.39
N SER A 129 -2.39 1.39 -6.11
CA SER A 129 -3.50 0.44 -5.97
C SER A 129 -2.91 -0.95 -5.90
N TYR A 130 -3.16 -1.65 -4.79
CA TYR A 130 -2.71 -3.03 -4.59
C TYR A 130 -3.91 -3.96 -4.60
N GLY A 131 -3.87 -5.01 -5.41
CA GLY A 131 -4.95 -5.99 -5.54
C GLY A 131 -4.43 -7.42 -5.50
N THR A 132 -5.09 -8.32 -6.24
CA THR A 132 -4.76 -9.75 -6.26
C THR A 132 -3.36 -10.04 -6.79
N MET A 133 -2.86 -9.26 -7.77
CA MET A 133 -1.54 -9.50 -8.35
C MET A 133 -0.42 -9.21 -7.36
N GLU A 134 -0.54 -8.12 -6.60
CA GLU A 134 0.46 -7.72 -5.61
C GLU A 134 0.26 -8.44 -4.27
N TYR A 135 -0.83 -9.19 -4.08
CA TYR A 135 -1.22 -9.74 -2.79
C TYR A 135 -0.07 -10.45 -2.05
N LEU A 136 0.73 -11.26 -2.74
CA LEU A 136 1.83 -12.00 -2.11
C LEU A 136 2.98 -11.11 -1.63
N THR A 137 3.17 -9.93 -2.24
CA THR A 137 4.23 -8.98 -1.90
C THR A 137 3.85 -8.06 -0.74
N LEU A 138 2.56 -7.97 -0.43
CA LEU A 138 2.00 -7.13 0.63
C LEU A 138 2.27 -7.70 2.03
N ASP A 139 2.29 -6.80 3.02
CA ASP A 139 2.22 -7.20 4.42
C ASP A 139 0.80 -7.56 4.87
N ASP A 140 0.71 -8.16 6.05
CA ASP A 140 -0.53 -8.72 6.58
C ASP A 140 -1.67 -7.68 6.72
N PHE A 141 -1.34 -6.41 6.99
CA PHE A 141 -2.34 -5.35 7.08
C PHE A 141 -2.94 -5.05 5.71
N LEU A 142 -2.09 -4.90 4.69
CA LEU A 142 -2.54 -4.63 3.33
C LEU A 142 -3.20 -5.86 2.68
N LYS A 143 -2.74 -7.08 2.98
CA LYS A 143 -3.41 -8.33 2.58
C LYS A 143 -4.85 -8.36 3.07
N LYS A 144 -5.08 -8.04 4.35
CA LYS A 144 -6.44 -8.00 4.92
C LYS A 144 -7.35 -6.98 4.24
N GLU A 145 -6.81 -5.83 3.82
CA GLU A 145 -7.56 -4.85 3.01
C GLU A 145 -8.00 -5.44 1.67
N VAL A 146 -7.09 -6.15 0.99
CA VAL A 146 -7.37 -6.83 -0.29
C VAL A 146 -8.38 -7.98 -0.09
N ASP A 147 -8.24 -8.78 0.97
CA ASP A 147 -9.20 -9.86 1.28
C ASP A 147 -10.62 -9.32 1.52
N THR A 148 -10.73 -8.13 2.11
CA THR A 148 -12.02 -7.53 2.44
C THR A 148 -12.64 -6.74 1.29
N HIS A 149 -11.83 -6.07 0.46
CA HIS A 149 -12.31 -5.11 -0.54
C HIS A 149 -11.80 -5.35 -1.96
N THR A 150 -11.16 -6.48 -2.23
CA THR A 150 -10.46 -6.87 -3.48
C THR A 150 -9.28 -6.00 -3.88
N LYS A 151 -9.20 -4.75 -3.39
CA LYS A 151 -8.04 -3.88 -3.54
C LYS A 151 -7.91 -2.84 -2.41
N MET A 152 -6.70 -2.34 -2.24
CA MET A 152 -6.36 -1.19 -1.43
C MET A 152 -5.78 -0.09 -2.30
N GLU A 153 -6.55 1.00 -2.47
CA GLU A 153 -6.17 2.15 -3.29
C GLU A 153 -6.17 3.42 -2.44
N ALA A 154 -5.08 4.17 -2.48
CA ALA A 154 -4.92 5.43 -1.76
C ALA A 154 -3.89 6.32 -2.47
N PRO A 155 -3.84 7.64 -2.17
CA PRO A 155 -2.79 8.51 -2.67
C PRO A 155 -1.41 7.93 -2.33
N SER A 156 -0.47 7.95 -3.29
CA SER A 156 0.87 7.35 -3.14
C SER A 156 1.60 7.87 -1.92
N ARG A 157 1.38 9.14 -1.59
CA ARG A 157 1.92 9.77 -0.37
C ARG A 157 1.45 9.11 0.93
N SER A 158 0.25 8.54 0.96
CA SER A 158 -0.26 7.80 2.12
C SER A 158 0.54 6.51 2.35
N PHE A 159 0.81 5.77 1.28
CA PHE A 159 1.65 4.59 1.33
C PHE A 159 3.10 4.95 1.63
N ALA A 160 3.62 6.05 1.09
CA ALA A 160 4.95 6.53 1.39
C ALA A 160 5.13 6.81 2.89
N TYR A 161 4.18 7.51 3.52
CA TYR A 161 4.19 7.69 4.98
C TYR A 161 4.08 6.37 5.75
N TYR A 162 3.19 5.47 5.34
CA TYR A 162 3.02 4.17 5.95
C TYR A 162 4.33 3.35 5.93
N TYR A 163 4.96 3.22 4.76
CA TYR A 163 6.23 2.51 4.62
C TYR A 163 7.37 3.21 5.34
N ALA A 164 7.42 4.56 5.35
CA ALA A 164 8.46 5.29 6.08
C ALA A 164 8.36 5.01 7.58
N ILE A 165 7.16 5.06 8.16
CA ILE A 165 6.92 4.71 9.56
C ILE A 165 7.32 3.24 9.82
N LYS A 166 6.95 2.32 8.93
CA LYS A 166 7.33 0.91 9.03
C LYS A 166 8.84 0.72 9.06
N CYS A 167 9.57 1.37 8.17
CA CYS A 167 11.04 1.32 8.13
C CYS A 167 11.65 1.87 9.43
N LEU A 168 11.18 3.03 9.90
CA LEU A 168 11.68 3.64 11.15
C LEU A 168 11.45 2.72 12.35
N VAL A 169 10.30 2.06 12.42
CA VAL A 169 10.01 1.06 13.49
C VAL A 169 10.97 -0.12 13.40
N LYS A 170 11.21 -0.65 12.20
CA LYS A 170 12.11 -1.80 11.98
C LYS A 170 13.58 -1.49 12.26
N LEU A 171 14.01 -0.26 12.01
CA LEU A 171 15.36 0.22 12.33
C LEU A 171 15.55 0.59 13.81
N GLY A 172 14.49 0.55 14.62
CA GLY A 172 14.55 0.94 16.03
C GLY A 172 14.83 2.43 16.24
N GLU A 173 14.40 3.26 15.28
CA GLU A 173 14.64 4.70 15.32
C GLU A 173 13.93 5.37 16.51
N PRO A 174 14.46 6.49 17.04
CA PRO A 174 13.91 7.13 18.22
C PRO A 174 12.44 7.50 18.06
N ASP A 175 11.67 7.32 19.14
CA ASP A 175 10.24 7.65 19.23
C ASP A 175 9.91 9.04 18.70
N GLN A 176 10.80 10.01 18.92
CA GLN A 176 10.60 11.39 18.46
C GLN A 176 10.57 11.50 16.93
N LYS A 177 11.46 10.78 16.22
CA LYS A 177 11.50 10.75 14.75
C LYS A 177 10.21 10.14 14.20
N ILE A 178 9.81 8.99 14.75
CA ILE A 178 8.55 8.31 14.38
C ILE A 178 7.33 9.20 14.64
N LYS A 179 7.27 9.87 15.81
CA LYS A 179 6.18 10.81 16.15
C LYS A 179 6.11 11.98 15.17
N GLY A 180 7.25 12.51 14.73
CA GLY A 180 7.33 13.57 13.72
C GLY A 180 6.69 13.16 12.40
N VAL A 181 7.06 11.99 11.87
CA VAL A 181 6.49 11.45 10.61
C VAL A 181 5.00 11.15 10.76
N LYS A 182 4.57 10.55 11.90
CA LYS A 182 3.15 10.31 12.18
C LYS A 182 2.32 11.60 12.24
N ALA A 183 2.87 12.67 12.82
CA ALA A 183 2.20 13.97 12.86
C ALA A 183 2.04 14.58 11.46
N ALA A 184 3.07 14.49 10.62
CA ALA A 184 2.99 14.91 9.22
C ALA A 184 1.96 14.09 8.44
N PHE A 185 1.92 12.77 8.64
CA PHE A 185 0.93 11.90 8.01
C PHE A 185 -0.49 12.21 8.47
N SER A 186 -0.70 12.42 9.78
CA SER A 186 -2.00 12.83 10.32
C SER A 186 -2.51 14.15 9.74
N LYS A 187 -1.63 15.15 9.62
CA LYS A 187 -1.95 16.42 8.97
C LYS A 187 -2.35 16.19 7.52
N PHE A 188 -1.56 15.40 6.79
CA PHE A 188 -1.85 15.03 5.41
C PHE A 188 -3.24 14.35 5.27
N CYS A 189 -3.56 13.33 6.07
CA CYS A 189 -4.86 12.68 6.05
C CYS A 189 -6.03 13.65 6.28
N THR A 190 -5.83 14.62 7.18
CA THR A 190 -6.83 15.65 7.49
C THR A 190 -7.04 16.61 6.32
N GLU A 191 -5.98 16.96 5.58
CA GLU A 191 -6.04 17.81 4.39
C GLU A 191 -6.77 17.12 3.23
N ILE A 192 -6.40 15.87 2.92
CA ILE A 192 -6.95 15.15 1.76
C ILE A 192 -8.29 14.50 2.03
N LYS A 193 -8.67 14.34 3.30
CA LYS A 193 -9.95 13.76 3.71
C LYS A 193 -10.21 12.42 3.01
N ASN A 194 -9.31 11.45 3.18
CA ASN A 194 -9.40 10.13 2.57
C ASN A 194 -9.46 9.02 3.64
N SER A 195 -10.50 8.18 3.58
CA SER A 195 -10.72 7.10 4.56
C SER A 195 -9.63 6.04 4.54
N ARG A 196 -9.10 5.67 3.36
CA ARG A 196 -8.00 4.71 3.21
C ARG A 196 -6.69 5.25 3.79
N SER A 197 -6.41 6.54 3.64
CA SER A 197 -5.26 7.19 4.29
C SER A 197 -5.36 7.18 5.81
N PHE A 198 -6.55 7.40 6.38
CA PHE A 198 -6.77 7.22 7.82
C PHE A 198 -6.59 5.76 8.27
N SER A 199 -7.03 4.78 7.48
CA SER A 199 -6.78 3.35 7.76
C SER A 199 -5.27 3.03 7.79
N LEU A 200 -4.50 3.52 6.80
CA LEU A 200 -3.03 3.37 6.77
C LEU A 200 -2.33 4.01 7.98
N LEU A 201 -2.83 5.14 8.47
CA LEU A 201 -2.33 5.74 9.70
C LEU A 201 -2.70 4.90 10.94
N GLY A 202 -3.87 4.27 10.95
CA GLY A 202 -4.26 3.28 11.96
C GLY A 202 -3.30 2.08 12.00
N TYR A 203 -3.00 1.48 10.85
CA TYR A 203 -1.99 0.41 10.75
C TYR A 203 -0.62 0.87 11.21
N SER A 204 -0.23 2.11 10.90
CA SER A 204 1.04 2.69 11.37
C SER A 204 1.13 2.80 12.90
N GLU A 205 0.00 2.93 13.60
CA GLU A 205 -0.05 2.88 15.07
C GLU A 205 0.01 1.44 15.60
N MET A 206 -0.61 0.47 14.90
CA MET A 206 -0.56 -0.94 15.25
C MET A 206 0.86 -1.55 15.16
N LEU A 207 1.74 -1.01 14.31
CA LEU A 207 3.15 -1.46 14.20
C LEU A 207 3.93 -1.42 15.52
N ARG A 208 3.48 -0.61 16.49
CA ARG A 208 4.03 -0.55 17.86
C ARG A 208 2.96 -0.77 18.92
N GLU A 209 1.90 -1.48 18.56
CA GLU A 209 0.81 -1.86 19.46
C GLU A 209 0.15 -0.66 20.16
N ASN A 210 0.13 0.51 19.50
CA ASN A 210 -0.55 1.69 20.04
C ASN A 210 -2.05 1.62 19.75
N TRP A 211 -2.71 0.65 20.37
CA TRP A 211 -4.11 0.29 20.10
C TRP A 211 -5.07 1.46 20.28
N TYR A 212 -4.83 2.31 21.29
CA TYR A 212 -5.66 3.49 21.54
C TYR A 212 -5.63 4.50 20.37
N ARG A 213 -4.43 4.79 19.83
CA ARG A 213 -4.33 5.70 18.67
C ARG A 213 -4.79 5.03 17.38
N ALA A 214 -4.50 3.73 17.21
CA ALA A 214 -4.99 2.96 16.08
C ALA A 214 -6.52 2.97 16.01
N GLU A 215 -7.20 2.71 17.14
CA GLU A 215 -8.65 2.80 17.29
C GLU A 215 -9.18 4.16 16.83
N HIS A 216 -8.55 5.26 17.26
CA HIS A 216 -8.93 6.61 16.87
C HIS A 216 -8.91 6.80 15.34
N TRP A 217 -7.83 6.36 14.67
CA TRP A 217 -7.70 6.52 13.22
C TRP A 217 -8.64 5.62 12.43
N PHE A 218 -8.89 4.39 12.88
CA PHE A 218 -9.90 3.55 12.25
C PHE A 218 -11.31 4.11 12.43
N CYS A 219 -11.62 4.69 13.60
CA CYS A 219 -12.86 5.44 13.76
C CYS A 219 -12.96 6.57 12.73
N LYS A 220 -11.90 7.38 12.55
CA LYS A 220 -11.89 8.43 11.53
C LYS A 220 -12.14 7.89 10.13
N ALA A 221 -11.54 6.75 9.78
CA ALA A 221 -11.80 6.10 8.50
C ALA A 221 -13.28 5.70 8.33
N VAL A 222 -13.92 5.17 9.38
CA VAL A 222 -15.34 4.77 9.38
C VAL A 222 -16.28 5.99 9.35
N GLU A 223 -15.97 7.05 10.09
CA GLU A 223 -16.73 8.31 10.06
C GLU A 223 -16.80 8.90 8.64
N MET A 224 -15.76 8.65 7.83
CA MET A 224 -15.67 9.13 6.45
C MET A 224 -16.28 8.18 5.42
N ALA A 225 -16.20 6.88 5.67
CA ALA A 225 -16.76 5.83 4.82
C ALA A 225 -17.38 4.76 5.72
N TRP A 226 -18.68 4.92 5.99
CA TRP A 226 -19.41 4.10 6.98
C TRP A 226 -19.54 2.63 6.56
N ASP A 227 -19.36 2.32 5.27
CA ASP A 227 -19.38 0.97 4.69
C ASP A 227 -17.98 0.33 4.64
N TYR A 228 -16.94 1.05 5.09
CA TYR A 228 -15.56 0.59 5.05
C TYR A 228 -15.30 -0.53 6.07
N THR A 229 -15.44 -1.76 5.61
CA THR A 229 -15.54 -2.96 6.46
C THR A 229 -14.23 -3.27 7.18
N ALA A 230 -13.07 -3.17 6.51
CA ALA A 230 -11.78 -3.41 7.18
C ALA A 230 -11.52 -2.40 8.30
N ALA A 231 -11.86 -1.12 8.11
CA ALA A 231 -11.73 -0.12 9.16
C ALA A 231 -12.61 -0.45 10.38
N LYS A 232 -13.85 -0.92 10.17
CA LYS A 232 -14.70 -1.38 11.28
C LYS A 232 -14.11 -2.58 12.02
N GLN A 233 -13.62 -3.57 11.28
CA GLN A 233 -13.00 -4.75 11.88
C GLN A 233 -11.77 -4.37 12.71
N ASN A 234 -10.91 -3.49 12.20
CA ASN A 234 -9.72 -3.05 12.92
C ASN A 234 -10.03 -2.09 14.08
N PHE A 235 -11.06 -1.25 13.97
CA PHE A 235 -11.59 -0.49 15.10
C PHE A 235 -11.99 -1.43 16.25
N ASN A 236 -12.78 -2.46 15.96
CA ASN A 236 -13.21 -3.44 16.97
C ASN A 236 -12.04 -4.26 17.55
N LEU A 237 -11.07 -4.63 16.72
CA LEU A 237 -9.84 -5.28 17.16
C LEU A 237 -9.03 -4.39 18.12
N CYS A 238 -8.84 -3.12 17.78
CA CYS A 238 -8.10 -2.20 18.65
C CYS A 238 -8.84 -1.97 19.97
N LYS A 239 -10.17 -1.85 19.93
CA LYS A 239 -11.02 -1.71 21.12
C LYS A 239 -10.91 -2.93 22.05
N SER A 240 -10.89 -4.15 21.49
CA SER A 240 -10.75 -5.37 22.29
C SER A 240 -9.35 -5.48 22.92
N LYS A 241 -8.29 -5.21 22.16
CA LYS A 241 -6.90 -5.18 22.65
C LYS A 241 -6.67 -4.12 23.72
N ARG A 242 -7.18 -2.91 23.53
CA ARG A 242 -7.14 -1.86 24.56
C ARG A 242 -7.82 -2.30 25.86
N SER A 243 -8.96 -2.99 25.76
CA SER A 243 -9.72 -3.43 26.94
C SER A 243 -8.99 -4.54 27.71
N SER A 244 -8.22 -5.40 27.03
CA SER A 244 -7.33 -6.35 27.70
C SER A 244 -6.16 -5.67 28.40
N ASP A 245 -5.63 -4.58 27.85
CA ASP A 245 -4.49 -3.85 28.44
C ASP A 245 -4.92 -2.97 29.64
N ILE A 246 -6.13 -2.42 29.62
CA ILE A 246 -6.70 -1.62 30.73
C ILE A 246 -6.95 -2.48 31.98
N ASN A 247 -7.18 -3.79 31.83
CA ASN A 247 -7.25 -4.71 32.96
C ASN A 247 -5.91 -4.87 33.70
N GLU A 248 -4.80 -4.31 33.17
CA GLU A 248 -3.51 -4.27 33.87
C GLU A 248 -3.15 -2.90 34.47
N LYS A 249 -3.58 -1.75 33.92
CA LYS A 249 -3.30 -0.42 34.52
C LYS A 249 -4.33 0.66 34.14
N TYR A 250 -5.08 1.12 35.15
CA TYR A 250 -5.79 2.41 35.35
C TYR A 250 -6.65 3.06 34.23
N GLU A 251 -7.83 3.50 34.68
CA GLU A 251 -8.88 4.27 33.99
C GLU A 251 -8.46 5.70 33.59
N GLU A 252 -8.83 6.17 32.39
CA GLU A 252 -9.91 7.17 32.16
C GLU A 252 -9.83 7.88 30.78
N LYS A 253 -11.03 8.15 30.24
CA LYS A 253 -11.45 9.30 29.41
C LYS A 253 -10.94 9.45 27.97
N TYR A 254 -11.43 8.58 27.08
CA TYR A 254 -12.00 9.02 25.79
C TYR A 254 -12.86 7.90 25.20
N ILE A 255 -14.15 8.19 24.93
CA ILE A 255 -15.03 7.30 24.16
C ILE A 255 -15.19 7.98 22.79
N PRO A 256 -14.57 7.46 21.71
CA PRO A 256 -14.88 7.93 20.37
C PRO A 256 -16.37 7.71 20.06
N LEU A 257 -17.07 8.76 19.61
CA LEU A 257 -18.51 8.80 19.30
C LEU A 257 -18.97 7.86 18.17
N CYS A 258 -18.08 7.04 17.63
CA CYS A 258 -18.18 6.46 16.29
C CYS A 258 -18.99 5.15 16.25
N VAL A 259 -19.45 4.62 17.39
CA VAL A 259 -20.33 3.42 17.44
C VAL A 259 -21.46 3.58 18.47
N ALA A 260 -22.03 4.79 18.58
CA ALA A 260 -23.30 4.95 19.31
C ALA A 260 -24.51 4.40 18.51
N ALA A 261 -24.35 4.15 17.20
CA ALA A 261 -25.44 3.72 16.33
C ALA A 261 -25.62 2.19 16.19
N GLU A 262 -24.62 1.36 16.55
CA GLU A 262 -24.75 -0.11 16.48
C GLU A 262 -25.04 -0.76 17.86
N LEU A 263 -25.00 0.00 18.96
CA LEU A 263 -25.35 -0.51 20.31
C LEU A 263 -26.80 -0.25 20.73
N ASN A 264 -27.53 0.61 20.00
CA ASN A 264 -28.97 0.77 20.16
C ASN A 264 -29.63 0.34 18.85
N GLY A 265 -30.04 -0.92 18.77
CA GLY A 265 -31.17 -1.24 17.91
C GLY A 265 -32.33 -0.30 18.27
N ILE A 266 -33.08 0.14 17.25
CA ILE A 266 -34.30 0.97 17.33
C ILE A 266 -34.05 2.49 17.21
N MET A 267 -34.10 3.07 16.00
CA MET A 267 -35.28 3.79 15.44
C MET A 267 -34.89 4.61 14.19
N PRO A 268 -35.76 4.66 13.15
CA PRO A 268 -35.60 5.60 12.05
C PRO A 268 -36.07 6.99 12.51
N LEU A 269 -35.24 8.02 12.31
CA LEU A 269 -35.74 9.39 12.38
C LEU A 269 -36.38 9.75 11.04
N GLN A 270 -37.68 9.50 10.94
CA GLN A 270 -38.56 10.35 10.17
C GLN A 270 -38.73 11.68 10.92
N MET A 271 -38.25 12.76 10.32
CA MET A 271 -38.97 14.04 10.11
C MET A 271 -38.05 15.03 9.42
#